data_AF-A0A4Q5AXM5-F1
#
_entry.id   AF-A0A4Q5AXM5-F1
#
_cell.length_a   1.000
_cell.length_b   1.000
_cell.length_c   1.000
_cell.angle_alpha   90.00
_cell.angle_beta   90.00
_cell.angle_gamma   90.00
#
_symmetry.space_group_name_H-M   'P 1'
#
loop_
_entity.id
_entity.type
_entity.pdbx_description
1 polymer ?
#
loop_
_entity_poly.entity_id
_entity_poly.type
_entity_poly.pdbx_seq_one_letter_code
_entity_poly.pdbx_strand_id
1 'polypeptide(L)'
;MSNPSKAKGTRFESAVCDYLRWALDDERIQRLTLHGNKDVGDIGGIYHCGARVTVECKATRAPHYRRHWAECLVEMANGDANFGIVIWKRPGIGITHRDTVGRHLAYTRRDVLAAMVSTLHDDAATALMAKTEAIPRNGELIGMDLADMARLLNHGLPLGPDQE
;
A
#
# COMPACT_ATOMS: atom_id res chain seq x y z
N MET A 1 12.87 0.68 -27.54
CA MET A 1 13.61 0.57 -26.26
C MET A 1 12.71 1.09 -25.15
N SER A 2 12.43 0.28 -24.11
CA SER A 2 11.62 0.72 -22.97
C SER A 2 12.42 1.71 -22.11
N ASN A 3 11.77 2.77 -21.62
CA ASN A 3 12.40 3.69 -20.67
C ASN A 3 12.72 2.93 -19.37
N PRO A 4 14.00 2.85 -18.93
CA PRO A 4 14.37 2.09 -17.74
C PRO A 4 13.63 2.48 -16.46
N SER A 5 13.19 3.74 -16.35
CA SER A 5 12.38 4.20 -15.22
C SER A 5 10.98 3.59 -15.24
N LYS A 6 10.36 3.50 -16.43
CA LYS A 6 9.05 2.86 -16.60
C LYS A 6 9.13 1.36 -16.29
N ALA A 7 10.17 0.69 -16.77
CA ALA A 7 10.39 -0.72 -16.46
C ALA A 7 10.58 -0.98 -14.95
N LYS A 8 11.26 -0.08 -14.22
CA LYS A 8 11.41 -0.18 -12.75
C LYS A 8 10.07 -0.03 -12.02
N GLY A 9 9.23 0.94 -12.43
CA GLY A 9 7.88 1.12 -11.88
C GLY A 9 7.03 -0.13 -12.09
N THR A 10 6.90 -0.57 -13.34
CA THR A 10 6.13 -1.78 -13.71
C THR A 10 6.56 -3.02 -12.94
N ARG A 11 7.86 -3.24 -12.73
CA ARG A 11 8.35 -4.39 -11.93
C ARG A 11 7.98 -4.27 -10.46
N PHE A 12 8.01 -3.07 -9.92
CA PHE A 12 7.65 -2.84 -8.53
C PHE A 12 6.14 -3.00 -8.31
N GLU A 13 5.32 -2.41 -9.17
CA GLU A 13 3.87 -2.60 -9.17
C GLU A 13 3.49 -4.09 -9.27
N SER A 14 4.16 -4.85 -10.13
CA SER A 14 3.95 -6.31 -10.23
C SER A 14 4.30 -7.04 -8.94
N ALA A 15 5.46 -6.76 -8.35
CA ALA A 15 5.85 -7.40 -7.10
C ALA A 15 4.89 -7.09 -5.94
N VAL A 16 4.39 -5.85 -5.86
CA VAL A 16 3.42 -5.45 -4.83
C VAL A 16 2.05 -6.08 -5.09
N CYS A 17 1.58 -6.12 -6.35
CA CYS A 17 0.32 -6.77 -6.70
C CYS A 17 0.34 -8.26 -6.36
N ASP A 18 1.40 -8.97 -6.73
CA ASP A 18 1.55 -10.41 -6.44
C ASP A 18 1.65 -10.66 -4.93
N TYR A 19 2.34 -9.75 -4.20
CA TYR A 19 2.41 -9.80 -2.74
C TYR A 19 1.04 -9.61 -2.10
N LEU A 20 0.25 -8.61 -2.52
CA LEU A 20 -1.07 -8.34 -1.95
C LEU A 20 -2.10 -9.42 -2.30
N ARG A 21 -2.06 -9.98 -3.52
CA ARG A 21 -2.83 -11.18 -3.91
C ARG A 21 -2.63 -12.31 -2.91
N TRP A 22 -1.37 -12.67 -2.66
CA TRP A 22 -1.02 -13.71 -1.69
C TRP A 22 -1.41 -13.30 -0.27
N ALA A 23 -1.03 -12.10 0.17
CA ALA A 23 -1.18 -11.67 1.56
C ALA A 23 -2.64 -11.60 2.01
N LEU A 24 -3.54 -11.22 1.09
CA LEU A 24 -4.98 -11.10 1.34
C LEU A 24 -5.76 -12.34 0.84
N ASP A 25 -5.07 -13.36 0.32
CA ASP A 25 -5.66 -14.55 -0.31
C ASP A 25 -6.79 -14.22 -1.30
N ASP A 26 -6.55 -13.21 -2.15
CA ASP A 26 -7.56 -12.68 -3.07
C ASP A 26 -7.02 -12.52 -4.50
N GLU A 27 -7.36 -13.48 -5.35
CA GLU A 27 -6.97 -13.52 -6.76
C GLU A 27 -7.59 -12.41 -7.63
N ARG A 28 -8.60 -11.68 -7.11
CA ARG A 28 -9.23 -10.55 -7.83
C ARG A 28 -8.35 -9.29 -7.82
N ILE A 29 -7.37 -9.21 -6.91
CA ILE A 29 -6.44 -8.08 -6.80
C ILE A 29 -5.58 -8.02 -8.05
N GLN A 30 -5.58 -6.91 -8.79
CA GLN A 30 -4.82 -6.82 -10.04
C GLN A 30 -4.18 -5.46 -10.23
N ARG A 31 -3.09 -5.41 -10.99
CA ARG A 31 -2.56 -4.15 -11.50
C ARG A 31 -3.58 -3.49 -12.40
N LEU A 32 -3.83 -2.22 -12.15
CA LEU A 32 -4.66 -1.41 -13.01
C LEU A 32 -3.81 -0.87 -14.15
N THR A 33 -4.40 -0.90 -15.33
CA THR A 33 -3.97 -0.05 -16.44
C THR A 33 -4.85 1.20 -16.41
N LEU A 34 -4.36 2.28 -17.01
CA LEU A 34 -5.13 3.52 -17.18
C LEU A 34 -6.53 3.21 -17.74
N HIS A 35 -7.56 3.37 -16.91
CA HIS A 35 -8.95 3.23 -17.32
C HIS A 35 -9.40 4.56 -17.93
N GLY A 36 -9.11 4.74 -19.22
CA GLY A 36 -9.35 6.00 -19.92
C GLY A 36 -8.39 7.10 -19.48
N ASN A 37 -8.90 8.32 -19.29
CA ASN A 37 -8.07 9.50 -18.97
C ASN A 37 -7.86 9.74 -17.47
N LYS A 38 -8.45 8.90 -16.60
CA LYS A 38 -8.36 9.09 -15.15
C LYS A 38 -7.57 7.96 -14.52
N ASP A 39 -6.54 8.35 -13.79
CA ASP A 39 -5.78 7.46 -12.93
C ASP A 39 -6.54 7.25 -11.62
N VAL A 40 -6.67 6.00 -11.19
CA VAL A 40 -7.40 5.59 -9.97
C VAL A 40 -6.49 4.77 -9.03
N GLY A 41 -5.18 4.78 -9.30
CA GLY A 41 -4.14 4.05 -8.60
C GLY A 41 -3.62 2.84 -9.38
N ASP A 42 -2.48 2.31 -8.93
CA ASP A 42 -1.75 1.22 -9.57
C ASP A 42 -2.33 -0.18 -9.32
N ILE A 43 -2.98 -0.41 -8.18
CA ILE A 43 -3.49 -1.73 -7.77
C ILE A 43 -4.97 -1.64 -7.40
N GLY A 44 -5.78 -2.48 -8.03
CA GLY A 44 -7.22 -2.58 -7.83
C GLY A 44 -7.61 -3.86 -7.10
N GLY A 45 -8.88 -3.92 -6.67
CA GLY A 45 -9.41 -5.06 -5.92
C GLY A 45 -9.14 -4.99 -4.40
N ILE A 46 -8.57 -3.90 -3.90
CA ILE A 46 -8.32 -3.71 -2.47
C ILE A 46 -9.49 -3.01 -1.80
N TYR A 47 -9.99 -3.61 -0.73
CA TYR A 47 -11.08 -3.08 0.09
C TYR A 47 -10.76 -3.23 1.56
N HIS A 48 -11.22 -2.29 2.38
CA HIS A 48 -11.19 -2.37 3.84
C HIS A 48 -12.62 -2.21 4.35
N CYS A 49 -13.19 -3.26 4.95
CA CYS A 49 -14.57 -3.27 5.44
C CYS A 49 -15.59 -2.89 4.34
N GLY A 50 -15.36 -3.34 3.11
CA GLY A 50 -16.21 -3.06 1.94
C GLY A 50 -15.97 -1.70 1.27
N ALA A 51 -15.18 -0.82 1.88
CA ALA A 51 -14.81 0.47 1.30
C ALA A 51 -13.55 0.35 0.43
N ARG A 52 -13.54 1.03 -0.72
CA ARG A 52 -12.42 0.95 -1.67
C ARG A 52 -11.16 1.60 -1.10
N VAL A 53 -10.02 0.97 -1.34
CA VAL A 53 -8.70 1.50 -1.04
C VAL A 53 -7.95 1.78 -2.35
N THR A 54 -7.57 3.03 -2.58
CA THR A 54 -6.62 3.37 -3.65
C THR A 54 -5.21 3.02 -3.21
N VAL A 55 -4.48 2.29 -4.05
CA VAL A 55 -3.10 1.88 -3.77
C VAL A 55 -2.19 2.39 -4.87
N GLU A 56 -1.18 3.18 -4.47
CA GLU A 56 -0.25 3.82 -5.38
C GLU A 56 1.20 3.38 -5.11
N CYS A 57 1.92 2.92 -6.13
CA CYS A 57 3.26 2.35 -6.03
C CYS A 57 4.33 3.33 -6.52
N LYS A 58 5.29 3.68 -5.66
CA LYS A 58 6.35 4.64 -6.00
C LYS A 58 7.73 3.99 -5.94
N ALA A 59 8.31 3.75 -7.11
CA ALA A 59 9.69 3.26 -7.28
C ALA A 59 10.73 4.38 -7.51
N THR A 60 10.61 5.49 -6.78
CA THR A 60 11.49 6.67 -6.91
C THR A 60 12.68 6.61 -5.97
N ARG A 61 13.85 7.15 -6.38
CA ARG A 61 15.06 7.17 -5.54
C ARG A 61 14.86 7.97 -4.25
N ALA A 62 14.23 9.14 -4.37
CA ALA A 62 13.87 9.96 -3.22
C ALA A 62 12.41 9.72 -2.84
N PRO A 63 12.07 9.85 -1.54
CA PRO A 63 10.77 9.44 -1.03
C PRO A 63 9.61 10.34 -1.44
N HIS A 64 9.83 11.64 -1.62
CA HIS A 64 8.82 12.63 -2.05
C HIS A 64 7.42 12.47 -1.40
N TYR A 65 7.36 12.08 -0.11
CA TYR A 65 6.14 11.62 0.56
C TYR A 65 4.91 12.52 0.36
N ARG A 66 5.07 13.85 0.52
CA ARG A 66 3.98 14.83 0.34
C ARG A 66 3.43 14.84 -1.08
N ARG A 67 4.33 14.78 -2.07
CA ARG A 67 3.95 14.81 -3.49
C ARG A 67 3.20 13.54 -3.85
N HIS A 68 3.77 12.39 -3.49
CA HIS A 68 3.17 11.09 -3.77
C HIS A 68 1.82 10.91 -3.08
N TRP A 69 1.67 11.41 -1.85
CA TRP A 69 0.36 11.44 -1.18
C TRP A 69 -0.64 12.36 -1.89
N ALA A 70 -0.22 13.54 -2.36
CA ALA A 70 -1.09 14.44 -3.10
C ALA A 70 -1.57 13.83 -4.44
N GLU A 71 -0.71 13.06 -5.12
CA GLU A 71 -1.08 12.26 -6.30
C GLU A 71 -2.14 11.21 -5.92
N CYS A 72 -1.91 10.45 -4.85
CA CYS A 72 -2.86 9.45 -4.34
C CYS A 72 -4.23 10.06 -3.97
N LEU A 73 -4.29 11.27 -3.40
CA LEU A 73 -5.56 11.96 -3.14
C LEU A 73 -6.36 12.24 -4.42
N VAL A 74 -5.69 12.58 -5.52
CA VAL A 74 -6.35 12.78 -6.81
C VAL A 74 -6.90 11.47 -7.36
N GLU A 75 -6.14 10.38 -7.24
CA GLU A 75 -6.57 9.04 -7.64
C GLU A 75 -7.73 8.52 -6.80
N MET A 76 -7.72 8.77 -5.49
CA MET A 76 -8.85 8.49 -4.60
C MET A 76 -10.12 9.21 -5.07
N ALA A 77 -10.01 10.51 -5.39
CA ALA A 77 -11.13 11.29 -5.89
C ALA A 77 -11.62 10.80 -7.27
N ASN A 78 -10.72 10.35 -8.14
CA ASN A 78 -11.08 9.76 -9.43
C ASN A 78 -11.77 8.39 -9.28
N GLY A 79 -11.35 7.61 -8.29
CA GLY A 79 -11.81 6.25 -8.03
C GLY A 79 -12.97 6.14 -7.03
N ASP A 80 -13.43 7.25 -6.47
CA ASP A 80 -14.39 7.32 -5.37
C ASP A 80 -13.99 6.42 -4.19
N ALA A 81 -12.71 6.49 -3.79
CA ALA A 81 -12.14 5.67 -2.73
C ALA A 81 -12.17 6.37 -1.37
N ASN A 82 -12.56 5.64 -0.33
CA ASN A 82 -12.60 6.14 1.05
C ASN A 82 -11.21 6.19 1.69
N PHE A 83 -10.31 5.31 1.25
CA PHE A 83 -8.98 5.16 1.80
C PHE A 83 -7.91 5.21 0.70
N GLY A 84 -6.73 5.67 1.06
CA GLY A 84 -5.57 5.72 0.17
C GLY A 84 -4.32 5.24 0.90
N ILE A 85 -3.49 4.48 0.20
CA ILE A 85 -2.20 3.98 0.68
C ILE A 85 -1.17 4.21 -0.42
N VAL A 86 -0.01 4.77 -0.05
CA VAL A 86 1.15 4.83 -0.94
C VAL A 86 2.18 3.81 -0.47
N ILE A 87 2.67 3.00 -1.41
CA ILE A 87 3.72 2.02 -1.19
C ILE A 87 4.99 2.53 -1.86
N TRP A 88 5.97 2.94 -1.07
CA TRP A 88 7.24 3.44 -1.56
C TRP A 88 8.35 2.39 -1.46
N LYS A 89 9.04 2.17 -2.58
CA LYS A 89 10.16 1.25 -2.66
C LYS A 89 11.36 1.77 -1.86
N ARG A 90 11.52 1.29 -0.62
CA ARG A 90 12.72 1.54 0.19
C ARG A 90 14.01 1.18 -0.60
N PRO A 91 15.02 2.07 -0.66
CA PRO A 91 16.33 1.78 -1.22
C PRO A 91 17.01 0.60 -0.52
N GLY A 92 17.75 -0.22 -1.26
CA GLY A 92 18.48 -1.37 -0.71
C GLY A 92 17.63 -2.62 -0.40
N ILE A 93 16.30 -2.54 -0.49
CA ILE A 93 15.41 -3.69 -0.29
C ILE A 93 15.02 -4.30 -1.65
N GLY A 94 15.14 -5.62 -1.75
CA GLY A 94 14.78 -6.41 -2.93
C GLY A 94 13.26 -6.54 -3.12
N ILE A 95 12.84 -6.95 -4.32
CA ILE A 95 11.42 -7.12 -4.68
C ILE A 95 11.11 -8.55 -5.17
N THR A 96 12.05 -9.48 -4.97
CA THR A 96 11.98 -10.83 -5.53
C THR A 96 11.30 -11.81 -4.58
N HIS A 97 11.49 -11.62 -3.27
CA HIS A 97 10.99 -12.52 -2.24
C HIS A 97 9.93 -11.82 -1.39
N ARG A 98 8.89 -12.54 -0.96
CA ARG A 98 7.75 -12.00 -0.21
C ARG A 98 8.19 -11.25 1.05
N ASP A 99 9.15 -11.79 1.79
CA ASP A 99 9.75 -11.16 2.98
C ASP A 99 10.40 -9.82 2.65
N THR A 100 11.08 -9.71 1.51
CA THR A 100 11.69 -8.45 1.06
C THR A 100 10.64 -7.45 0.57
N VAL A 101 9.62 -7.90 -0.17
CA VAL A 101 8.54 -7.02 -0.65
C VAL A 101 7.77 -6.43 0.53
N GLY A 102 7.45 -7.24 1.53
CA GLY A 102 6.74 -6.83 2.75
C GLY A 102 7.46 -5.76 3.59
N ARG A 103 8.77 -5.53 3.38
CA ARG A 103 9.57 -4.52 4.11
C ARG A 103 9.58 -3.15 3.44
N HIS A 104 8.91 -2.99 2.31
CA HIS A 104 8.74 -1.67 1.70
C HIS A 104 7.78 -0.81 2.51
N LEU A 105 7.94 0.51 2.43
CA LEU A 105 7.20 1.45 3.26
C LEU A 105 5.80 1.64 2.68
N ALA A 106 4.77 1.28 3.44
CA ALA A 106 3.40 1.66 3.16
C ALA A 106 3.00 2.81 4.09
N TYR A 107 2.41 3.87 3.55
CA TYR A 107 2.02 5.03 4.36
C TYR A 107 0.72 5.67 3.87
N THR A 108 0.06 6.34 4.81
CA THR A 108 -1.20 7.05 4.63
C THR A 108 -1.26 8.23 5.61
N ARG A 109 -2.38 8.94 5.70
CA ARG A 109 -2.61 9.93 6.75
C ARG A 109 -2.93 9.29 8.10
N ARG A 110 -2.60 9.99 9.18
CA ARG A 110 -2.86 9.54 10.55
C ARG A 110 -4.33 9.27 10.85
N ASP A 111 -5.22 10.12 10.36
CA ASP A 111 -6.66 9.96 10.55
C ASP A 111 -7.23 8.80 9.74
N VAL A 112 -6.74 8.60 8.51
CA VAL A 112 -7.06 7.41 7.70
C VAL A 112 -6.61 6.14 8.42
N LEU A 113 -5.36 6.10 8.91
CA LEU A 113 -4.87 4.96 9.68
C LEU A 113 -5.72 4.73 10.93
N ALA A 114 -6.03 5.78 11.69
CA ALA A 114 -6.86 5.67 12.89
C ALA A 114 -8.25 5.12 12.57
N ALA A 115 -8.88 5.57 11.48
CA ALA A 115 -10.17 5.05 11.04
C ALA A 115 -10.09 3.56 10.68
N MET A 116 -9.09 3.14 9.91
CA MET A 116 -8.90 1.73 9.55
C MET A 116 -8.59 0.86 10.77
N VAL A 117 -7.72 1.31 11.67
CA VAL A 117 -7.34 0.56 12.89
C VAL A 117 -8.51 0.44 13.86
N SER A 118 -9.43 1.42 13.88
CA SER A 118 -10.63 1.37 14.74
C SER A 118 -11.59 0.22 14.40
N THR A 119 -11.41 -0.43 13.25
CA THR A 119 -12.20 -1.62 12.87
C THR A 119 -11.60 -2.93 13.39
N LEU A 120 -10.46 -2.89 14.07
CA LEU A 120 -9.77 -4.07 14.61
C LEU A 120 -10.12 -4.29 16.08
N HIS A 121 -9.86 -5.51 16.58
CA HIS A 121 -9.83 -5.77 18.02
C HIS A 121 -8.67 -5.01 18.69
N ASP A 122 -8.85 -4.58 19.94
CA ASP A 122 -7.92 -3.72 20.69
C ASP A 122 -6.47 -4.25 20.72
N ASP A 123 -6.28 -5.56 20.90
CA ASP A 123 -4.95 -6.17 20.93
C ASP A 123 -4.25 -6.09 19.56
N ALA A 124 -4.99 -6.37 18.49
CA ALA A 124 -4.48 -6.28 17.13
C ALA A 124 -4.18 -4.82 16.76
N ALA A 125 -5.08 -3.90 17.10
CA ALA A 125 -4.90 -2.46 16.93
C ALA A 125 -3.63 -1.97 17.63
N THR A 126 -3.45 -2.34 18.90
CA THR A 126 -2.29 -1.95 19.71
C THR A 126 -0.99 -2.48 19.10
N ALA A 127 -0.97 -3.76 18.71
CA ALA A 127 0.20 -4.37 18.09
C ALA A 127 0.57 -3.68 16.77
N LEU A 128 -0.41 -3.35 15.92
CA LEU A 128 -0.22 -2.65 14.65
C LEU A 128 0.29 -1.23 14.86
N MET A 129 -0.31 -0.48 15.78
CA MET A 129 0.09 0.89 16.09
C MET A 129 1.53 0.95 16.61
N ALA A 130 1.98 -0.06 17.35
CA ALA A 130 3.37 -0.18 17.81
C ALA A 130 4.40 -0.40 16.67
N LYS A 131 3.96 -0.78 15.46
CA LYS A 131 4.81 -0.94 14.26
C LYS A 131 4.85 0.30 13.38
N THR A 132 4.11 1.35 13.73
CA THR A 132 4.07 2.56 12.92
C THR A 132 5.33 3.42 13.10
N GLU A 133 5.69 4.14 12.04
CA GLU A 133 6.73 5.15 12.03
C GLU A 133 6.19 6.50 11.51
N ALA A 134 6.66 7.60 12.12
CA ALA A 134 6.32 8.93 11.64
C ALA A 134 7.09 9.25 10.35
N ILE A 135 6.41 9.84 9.37
CA ILE A 135 7.07 10.25 8.13
C ILE A 135 7.90 11.52 8.37
N PRO A 136 9.21 11.54 8.04
CA PRO A 136 10.06 12.69 8.30
C PRO A 136 9.54 13.98 7.66
N ARG A 137 9.54 15.08 8.44
CA ARG A 137 9.11 16.42 8.00
C ARG A 137 7.66 16.47 7.48
N ASN A 138 6.83 15.50 7.87
CA ASN A 138 5.39 15.51 7.62
C ASN A 138 4.63 14.97 8.83
N GLY A 139 4.01 15.86 9.61
CA GLY A 139 3.26 15.49 10.81
C GLY A 139 1.96 14.74 10.52
N GLU A 140 1.42 14.83 9.30
CA GLU A 140 0.12 14.25 8.93
C GLU A 140 0.24 12.81 8.43
N LEU A 141 1.40 12.43 7.90
CA LEU A 141 1.63 11.10 7.34
C LEU A 141 2.27 10.15 8.36
N ILE A 142 1.84 8.89 8.28
CA ILE A 142 2.31 7.79 9.12
C ILE A 142 2.48 6.56 8.23
N GLY A 143 3.54 5.80 8.50
CA GLY A 143 3.85 4.61 7.73
C GLY A 143 4.14 3.40 8.60
N MET A 144 4.31 2.27 7.95
CA MET A 144 4.73 0.99 8.50
C MET A 144 5.28 0.14 7.36
N ASP A 145 5.81 -1.03 7.67
CA ASP A 145 6.16 -1.99 6.63
C ASP A 145 4.90 -2.50 5.92
N LEU A 146 5.00 -2.78 4.62
CA LEU A 146 3.90 -3.27 3.79
C LEU A 146 3.26 -4.54 4.36
N ALA A 147 4.03 -5.38 5.05
CA ALA A 147 3.49 -6.55 5.75
C ALA A 147 2.50 -6.17 6.86
N ASP A 148 2.81 -5.16 7.65
CA ASP A 148 1.90 -4.69 8.70
C ASP A 148 0.69 -3.98 8.07
N MET A 149 0.88 -3.20 7.01
CA MET A 149 -0.24 -2.61 6.27
C MET A 149 -1.15 -3.68 5.65
N ALA A 150 -0.59 -4.75 5.10
CA ALA A 150 -1.37 -5.88 4.58
C ALA A 150 -2.14 -6.57 5.70
N ARG A 151 -1.60 -6.68 6.93
CA ARG A 151 -2.34 -7.21 8.08
C ARG A 151 -3.51 -6.31 8.45
N LEU A 152 -3.33 -5.00 8.40
CA LEU A 152 -4.42 -4.05 8.62
C LEU A 152 -5.53 -4.24 7.57
N LEU A 153 -5.15 -4.33 6.28
CA LEU A 153 -6.09 -4.63 5.19
C LEU A 153 -6.77 -5.99 5.35
N ASN A 154 -6.08 -6.96 5.94
CA ASN A 154 -6.62 -8.27 6.27
C ASN A 154 -7.30 -8.33 7.65
N HIS A 155 -7.78 -7.20 8.18
CA HIS A 155 -8.52 -7.15 9.44
C HIS A 155 -7.77 -7.71 10.66
N GLY A 156 -6.44 -7.59 10.67
CA GLY A 156 -5.56 -8.11 11.72
C GLY A 156 -5.32 -9.62 11.64
N LEU A 157 -5.85 -10.31 10.62
CA LEU A 157 -5.67 -11.74 10.42
C LEU A 157 -4.29 -12.06 9.84
N PRO A 158 -3.83 -13.32 9.99
CA PRO A 158 -2.61 -13.80 9.35
C PRO A 158 -2.60 -13.56 7.83
N LEU A 159 -1.42 -13.38 7.25
CA LEU A 159 -1.27 -13.15 5.81
C LEU A 159 -1.12 -14.46 5.05
N GLY A 160 -1.85 -14.58 3.96
CA GLY A 160 -1.79 -15.68 3.00
C GLY A 160 -2.15 -17.06 3.53
N PRO A 161 -2.37 -18.03 2.62
CA PRO A 161 -2.79 -19.39 2.96
C PRO A 161 -1.65 -20.26 3.52
N ASP A 162 -0.39 -19.85 3.31
CA ASP A 162 0.79 -20.60 3.71
C ASP A 162 1.13 -20.35 5.19
N GLN A 163 0.42 -21.00 6.10
CA GLN A 163 0.87 -21.19 7.48
C GLN A 163 1.15 -22.67 7.76
N GLU A 164 2.30 -23.14 7.26
CA GLU A 164 2.99 -24.34 7.78
C GLU A 164 4.46 -24.01 8.06
#